data_AF-C7YMP8-F1
#
_entry.id   AF-C7YMP8-F1
#
_cell.length_a   1.000
_cell.length_b   1.000
_cell.length_c   1.000
_cell.angle_alpha   90.00
_cell.angle_beta   90.00
_cell.angle_gamma   90.00
#
_symmetry.space_group_name_H-M   'P 1'
#
loop_
_entity.id
_entity.type
_entity.pdbx_description
1 polymer ?
#
loop_
_entity_poly.entity_id
_entity_poly.type
_entity_poly.pdbx_seq_one_letter_code
_entity_poly.pdbx_strand_id
1 'polypeptide(L)'
;MLVSLTVGKVDAGVTVLLTPDKRLIEFPSILLPPNISSGSIVDINVSQNATKEAAADRAFRALQDQIYNSFGASEPVTPVLRCRNATQTSVVLEWDPIQLATADIMSLSLYRNGQKAGNIPRPLQMHSTKISGLAVDTEYTFHLVLRTSAGTFISDRVPVRTHKMTDLSGITITTGILPGTTKENLIKAVERIGAKIVEGVRIDTTHFVTTEGRGQQWEKAVESNIPVVRPEWVDACEKTGRILGVTKFYLDAMKPGPPSEEPTP
;
A
#
# COMPACT_ATOMS: atom_id res chain seq x y z
N MET A 1 4.28 -39.29 49.15
CA MET A 1 3.85 -40.69 49.32
C MET A 1 5.07 -41.56 49.05
N LEU A 2 5.54 -42.30 50.06
CA LEU A 2 6.65 -43.21 49.91
C LEU A 2 6.11 -44.61 49.63
N VAL A 3 6.61 -45.27 48.59
CA VAL A 3 6.24 -46.65 48.22
C VAL A 3 7.51 -47.45 47.99
N SER A 4 7.65 -48.57 48.70
CA SER A 4 8.74 -49.53 48.49
C SER A 4 8.32 -50.57 47.46
N LEU A 5 9.12 -50.74 46.41
CA LEU A 5 8.85 -51.63 45.29
C LEU A 5 9.98 -52.63 45.12
N THR A 6 9.65 -53.86 44.75
CA THR A 6 10.64 -54.90 44.44
C THR A 6 10.96 -54.89 42.94
N VAL A 7 12.24 -54.86 42.61
CA VAL A 7 12.74 -55.00 41.24
C VAL A 7 12.53 -56.45 40.81
N GLY A 8 11.65 -56.68 39.85
CA GLY A 8 11.39 -57.99 39.26
C GLY A 8 12.44 -58.31 38.19
N LYS A 9 12.17 -57.87 36.95
CA LYS A 9 13.07 -58.09 35.80
C LYS A 9 13.73 -56.77 35.42
N VAL A 10 15.04 -56.80 35.18
CA VAL A 10 15.82 -55.65 34.71
C VAL A 10 16.23 -55.90 33.26
N ASP A 11 15.73 -55.09 32.34
CA ASP A 11 16.21 -55.05 30.95
C ASP A 11 16.88 -53.69 30.65
N ALA A 12 17.63 -53.60 29.56
CA ALA A 12 18.41 -52.41 29.21
C ALA A 12 17.57 -51.14 29.01
N GLY A 13 16.28 -51.27 28.66
CA GLY A 13 15.37 -50.13 28.46
C GLY A 13 14.34 -49.95 29.58
N VAL A 14 13.74 -51.05 30.03
CA VAL A 14 12.62 -51.05 30.98
C VAL A 14 12.91 -52.04 32.10
N THR A 15 12.58 -51.65 33.32
CA THR A 15 12.62 -52.48 34.51
C THR A 15 11.21 -52.70 35.01
N VAL A 16 10.90 -53.94 35.41
CA VAL A 16 9.62 -54.30 36.00
C VAL A 16 9.70 -54.13 37.52
N LEU A 17 8.88 -53.25 38.08
CA LEU A 17 8.73 -53.04 39.52
C LEU A 17 7.44 -53.70 40.01
N LEU A 18 7.53 -54.40 41.14
CA LEU A 18 6.42 -55.11 41.77
C LEU A 18 6.06 -54.43 43.08
N THR A 19 4.77 -54.12 43.23
CA THR A 19 4.19 -53.59 44.47
C THR A 19 3.84 -54.73 45.44
N PRO A 20 3.69 -54.43 46.76
CA PRO A 20 3.24 -55.42 47.74
C PRO A 20 1.87 -56.04 47.41
N ASP A 21 0.98 -55.30 46.74
CA ASP A 21 -0.33 -55.78 46.29
C ASP A 21 -0.30 -56.42 44.89
N LYS A 22 0.88 -56.86 44.43
CA LYS A 22 1.10 -57.63 43.19
C LYS A 22 0.76 -56.88 41.90
N ARG A 23 0.73 -55.54 41.94
CA ARG A 23 0.71 -54.73 40.71
C ARG A 23 2.10 -54.66 40.10
N LEU A 24 2.11 -54.67 38.77
CA LEU A 24 3.28 -54.54 37.93
C LEU A 24 3.37 -53.10 37.41
N ILE A 25 4.53 -52.47 37.55
CA ILE A 25 4.83 -51.15 37.01
C ILE A 25 6.04 -51.27 36.08
N GLU A 26 5.86 -50.88 34.82
CA GLU A 26 6.97 -50.71 33.90
C GLU A 26 7.63 -49.36 34.15
N PHE A 27 8.93 -49.37 34.46
CA PHE A 27 9.67 -48.17 34.82
C PHE A 27 10.93 -48.06 33.96
N PRO A 28 11.24 -46.89 33.36
CA PRO A 28 12.44 -46.72 32.56
C PRO A 28 13.70 -47.01 33.38
N SER A 29 14.54 -47.95 32.92
CA SER A 29 15.72 -48.39 33.67
C SER A 29 16.71 -47.25 33.95
N ILE A 30 16.76 -46.23 33.10
CA ILE A 30 17.64 -45.06 33.23
C ILE A 30 17.29 -44.16 34.43
N LEU A 31 16.06 -44.21 34.93
CA LEU A 31 15.60 -43.40 36.06
C LEU A 31 15.84 -44.09 37.42
N LEU A 32 16.33 -45.33 37.42
CA LEU A 32 16.65 -46.09 38.63
C LEU A 32 18.12 -45.85 39.04
N PRO A 33 18.46 -46.02 40.34
CA PRO A 33 19.84 -45.91 40.79
C PRO A 33 20.79 -46.86 40.05
N PRO A 34 22.07 -46.49 39.89
CA PRO A 34 23.06 -47.42 39.37
C PRO A 34 23.19 -48.64 40.30
N ASN A 35 23.47 -49.81 39.72
CA ASN A 35 23.68 -51.10 40.43
C ASN A 35 22.42 -51.76 41.02
N ILE A 36 21.23 -51.49 40.49
CA ILE A 36 20.05 -52.29 40.82
C ILE A 36 20.07 -53.66 40.11
N SER A 37 19.57 -54.69 40.79
CA SER A 37 19.43 -56.04 40.24
C SER A 37 18.06 -56.63 40.59
N SER A 38 17.69 -57.74 39.93
CA SER A 38 16.49 -58.50 40.29
C SER A 38 16.48 -58.86 41.78
N GLY A 39 15.36 -58.60 42.46
CA GLY A 39 15.18 -58.78 43.90
C GLY A 39 15.54 -57.55 44.76
N SER A 40 16.16 -56.52 44.18
CA SER A 40 16.42 -55.26 44.89
C SER A 40 15.13 -54.58 45.33
N ILE A 41 15.15 -53.87 46.47
CA ILE A 41 14.01 -53.03 46.91
C ILE A 41 14.39 -51.57 46.65
N VAL A 42 13.52 -50.84 45.97
CA VAL A 42 13.69 -49.41 45.70
C VAL A 42 12.56 -48.63 46.35
N ASP A 43 12.93 -47.55 47.04
CA ASP A 43 11.98 -46.61 47.63
C ASP A 43 11.70 -45.47 46.65
N ILE A 44 10.46 -45.37 46.19
CA ILE A 44 10.00 -44.26 45.35
C ILE A 44 9.20 -43.30 46.19
N ASN A 45 9.72 -42.08 46.32
CA ASN A 45 8.98 -40.98 46.94
C ASN A 45 8.33 -40.12 45.85
N VAL A 46 6.99 -40.17 45.79
CA VAL A 46 6.19 -39.38 44.86
C VAL A 46 5.51 -38.24 45.62
N SER A 47 5.77 -37.01 45.22
CA SER A 47 5.09 -35.82 45.72
C SER A 47 4.74 -34.87 44.59
N GLN A 48 3.63 -34.15 44.76
CA GLN A 48 3.25 -33.08 43.85
C GLN A 48 4.24 -31.92 44.02
N ASN A 49 4.73 -31.37 42.90
CA ASN A 49 5.64 -30.24 42.92
C ASN A 49 4.92 -28.97 42.44
N ALA A 50 4.13 -28.39 43.33
CA ALA A 50 3.34 -27.19 43.07
C ALA A 50 4.19 -26.01 42.56
N THR A 51 5.45 -25.90 43.01
CA THR A 51 6.38 -24.84 42.55
C THR A 51 6.73 -24.99 41.07
N LYS A 52 7.05 -26.21 40.62
CA LYS A 52 7.34 -26.49 39.21
C LYS A 52 6.10 -26.39 38.33
N GLU A 53 4.93 -26.81 38.83
CA GLU A 53 3.65 -26.62 38.14
C GLU A 53 3.38 -25.13 37.90
N ALA A 54 3.46 -24.31 38.96
CA ALA A 54 3.26 -22.87 38.83
C ALA A 54 4.30 -22.20 37.91
N ALA A 55 5.53 -22.71 37.85
CA ALA A 55 6.56 -22.21 36.93
C ALA A 55 6.25 -22.59 35.47
N ALA A 56 5.82 -23.82 35.21
CA ALA A 56 5.41 -24.28 33.88
C ALA A 56 4.19 -23.51 33.38
N ASP A 57 3.19 -23.28 34.23
CA ASP A 57 2.00 -22.48 33.89
C ASP A 57 2.36 -21.03 33.54
N ARG A 58 3.26 -20.40 34.31
CA ARG A 58 3.75 -19.06 33.99
C ARG A 58 4.48 -19.02 32.65
N ALA A 59 5.35 -19.98 32.38
CA ALA A 59 6.07 -20.07 31.11
C ALA A 59 5.13 -20.28 29.92
N PHE A 60 4.13 -21.14 30.08
CA PHE A 60 3.10 -21.38 29.07
C PHE A 60 2.33 -20.09 28.75
N ARG A 61 1.83 -19.39 29.79
CA ARG A 61 1.09 -18.14 29.59
C ARG A 61 1.95 -17.05 28.95
N ALA A 62 3.18 -16.88 29.42
CA ALA A 62 4.11 -15.91 28.83
C ALA A 62 4.34 -16.17 27.33
N LEU A 63 4.44 -17.44 26.92
CA LEU A 63 4.55 -17.80 25.51
C LEU A 63 3.26 -17.46 24.73
N GLN A 64 2.09 -17.77 25.29
CA GLN A 64 0.80 -17.41 24.66
C GLN A 64 0.67 -15.90 24.47
N ASP A 65 1.01 -15.11 25.49
CA ASP A 65 0.99 -13.65 25.44
C ASP A 65 1.97 -13.12 24.38
N GLN A 66 3.16 -13.71 24.28
CA GLN A 66 4.14 -13.34 23.26
C GLN A 66 3.62 -13.62 21.84
N ILE A 67 3.00 -14.78 21.61
CA ILE A 67 2.41 -15.14 20.31
C ILE A 67 1.29 -14.16 19.97
N TYR A 68 0.38 -13.89 20.91
CA TYR A 68 -0.71 -12.94 20.72
C TYR A 68 -0.19 -11.54 20.38
N ASN A 69 0.76 -11.02 21.16
CA ASN A 69 1.33 -9.70 20.94
C ASN A 69 2.09 -9.58 19.62
N SER A 70 2.69 -10.69 19.15
CA SER A 70 3.48 -10.69 17.91
C SER A 70 2.61 -10.79 16.66
N PHE A 71 1.48 -11.52 16.72
CA PHE A 71 0.71 -11.89 15.52
C PHE A 71 -0.77 -11.51 15.55
N GLY A 72 -1.38 -11.39 16.73
CA GLY A 72 -2.82 -11.17 16.91
C GLY A 72 -3.21 -9.82 17.50
N ALA A 73 -2.25 -9.03 18.00
CA ALA A 73 -2.55 -7.75 18.64
C ALA A 73 -2.90 -6.61 17.68
N SER A 74 -2.68 -6.79 16.37
CA SER A 74 -2.97 -5.75 15.37
C SER A 74 -3.48 -6.39 14.08
N GLU A 75 -4.47 -5.74 13.49
CA GLU A 75 -5.09 -6.15 12.23
C GLU A 75 -4.72 -5.18 11.10
N PRO A 76 -4.79 -5.61 9.82
CA PRO A 76 -4.62 -4.71 8.70
C PRO A 76 -5.63 -3.55 8.75
N VAL A 77 -5.17 -2.36 8.41
CA VAL A 77 -6.02 -1.16 8.39
C VAL A 77 -6.70 -1.03 7.03
N THR A 78 -7.98 -0.66 7.06
CA THR A 78 -8.73 -0.39 5.83
C THR A 78 -8.08 0.79 5.07
N PRO A 79 -7.80 0.66 3.77
CA PRO A 79 -7.16 1.73 3.01
C PRO A 79 -8.07 2.97 2.94
N VAL A 80 -7.48 4.15 3.11
CA VAL A 80 -8.19 5.42 3.02
C VAL A 80 -7.94 6.04 1.65
N LEU A 81 -8.99 6.08 0.80
CA LEU A 81 -8.93 6.67 -0.54
C LEU A 81 -9.38 8.13 -0.50
N ARG A 82 -8.70 8.99 -1.24
CA ARG A 82 -9.06 10.41 -1.42
C ARG A 82 -8.92 10.84 -2.88
N CYS A 83 -9.73 11.81 -3.27
CA CYS A 83 -9.57 12.49 -4.55
C CYS A 83 -8.60 13.66 -4.38
N ARG A 84 -7.46 13.58 -5.07
CA ARG A 84 -6.43 14.64 -5.05
C ARG A 84 -6.76 15.76 -6.02
N ASN A 85 -7.14 15.40 -7.24
CA ASN A 85 -7.50 16.35 -8.29
C ASN A 85 -8.52 15.76 -9.25
N ALA A 86 -9.41 16.59 -9.78
CA ALA A 86 -10.36 16.22 -10.82
C ALA A 86 -10.25 17.22 -11.98
N THR A 87 -10.36 16.72 -13.20
CA THR A 87 -10.40 17.52 -14.43
C THR A 87 -11.70 17.18 -15.17
N GLN A 88 -11.86 17.68 -16.38
CA GLN A 88 -13.04 17.41 -17.20
C GLN A 88 -13.11 15.93 -17.62
N THR A 89 -11.96 15.26 -17.80
CA THR A 89 -11.91 13.89 -18.37
C THR A 89 -11.01 12.93 -17.60
N SER A 90 -10.43 13.37 -16.49
CA SER A 90 -9.59 12.53 -15.64
C SER A 90 -9.66 12.90 -14.17
N VAL A 91 -9.39 11.93 -13.31
CA VAL A 91 -9.31 12.09 -11.85
C VAL A 91 -8.01 11.46 -11.36
N VAL A 92 -7.35 12.12 -10.42
CA VAL A 92 -6.20 11.61 -9.69
C VAL A 92 -6.64 11.26 -8.28
N LEU A 93 -6.45 9.98 -7.95
CA LEU A 93 -6.77 9.44 -6.64
C LEU A 93 -5.47 9.15 -5.88
N GLU A 94 -5.52 9.31 -4.57
CA GLU A 94 -4.41 8.96 -3.68
C GLU A 94 -4.92 8.27 -2.41
N TRP A 95 -4.05 7.53 -1.75
CA TRP A 95 -4.37 6.81 -0.52
C TRP A 95 -3.20 6.78 0.44
N ASP A 96 -3.52 6.58 1.72
CA ASP A 96 -2.50 6.46 2.77
C ASP A 96 -1.64 5.20 2.61
N PRO A 97 -0.42 5.19 3.17
CA PRO A 97 0.40 3.99 3.20
C PRO A 97 -0.35 2.79 3.78
N ILE A 98 -0.30 1.66 3.08
CA ILE A 98 -1.01 0.45 3.47
C ILE A 98 -0.37 -0.14 4.72
N GLN A 99 -1.17 -0.32 5.78
CA GLN A 99 -0.74 -0.92 7.03
C GLN A 99 -1.30 -2.34 7.11
N LEU A 100 -0.42 -3.34 7.00
CA LEU A 100 -0.81 -4.75 6.95
C LEU A 100 -0.70 -5.48 8.31
N ALA A 101 -0.18 -4.81 9.34
CA ALA A 101 0.26 -5.46 10.57
C ALA A 101 1.19 -6.65 10.24
N THR A 102 0.76 -7.88 10.55
CA THR A 102 1.48 -9.13 10.29
C THR A 102 1.01 -9.85 9.02
N ALA A 103 0.01 -9.32 8.31
CA ALA A 103 -0.55 -9.94 7.12
C ALA A 103 0.28 -9.64 5.87
N ASP A 104 0.14 -10.51 4.86
CA ASP A 104 0.71 -10.31 3.54
C ASP A 104 -0.32 -9.71 2.60
N ILE A 105 0.11 -8.78 1.75
CA ILE A 105 -0.74 -8.21 0.70
C ILE A 105 -0.86 -9.17 -0.48
N MET A 106 -2.09 -9.47 -0.87
CA MET A 106 -2.38 -10.26 -2.08
C MET A 106 -2.65 -9.35 -3.28
N SER A 107 -3.50 -8.33 -3.10
CA SER A 107 -3.81 -7.38 -4.16
C SER A 107 -4.44 -6.10 -3.61
N LEU A 108 -4.18 -4.97 -4.26
CA LEU A 108 -4.95 -3.75 -4.12
C LEU A 108 -5.63 -3.44 -5.46
N SER A 109 -6.96 -3.38 -5.48
CA SER A 109 -7.73 -3.10 -6.69
C SER A 109 -8.50 -1.79 -6.55
N LEU A 110 -8.53 -1.00 -7.63
CA LEU A 110 -9.41 0.15 -7.73
C LEU A 110 -10.71 -0.23 -8.40
N TYR A 111 -11.82 0.21 -7.83
CA TYR A 111 -13.15 0.07 -8.39
C TYR A 111 -13.73 1.43 -8.78
N ARG A 112 -14.46 1.47 -9.89
CA ARG A 112 -15.18 2.63 -10.42
C ARG A 112 -16.62 2.22 -10.67
N ASN A 113 -17.59 2.91 -10.05
CA ASN A 113 -19.02 2.62 -10.16
C ASN A 113 -19.37 1.14 -9.90
N GLY A 114 -18.72 0.55 -8.89
CA GLY A 114 -18.92 -0.86 -8.52
C GLY A 114 -18.20 -1.88 -9.43
N GLN A 115 -17.60 -1.45 -10.55
CA GLN A 115 -16.83 -2.33 -11.42
C GLN A 115 -15.33 -2.19 -11.18
N LYS A 116 -14.60 -3.29 -11.29
CA LYS A 116 -13.14 -3.30 -11.12
C LYS A 116 -12.49 -2.54 -12.28
N ALA A 117 -11.84 -1.42 -11.98
CA ALA A 117 -11.11 -0.62 -12.94
C ALA A 117 -9.70 -1.19 -13.24
N GLY A 118 -9.05 -1.77 -12.23
CA GLY A 118 -7.73 -2.38 -12.38
C GLY A 118 -7.07 -2.74 -11.06
N ASN A 119 -5.89 -3.36 -11.13
CA ASN A 119 -5.02 -3.60 -9.99
C ASN A 119 -3.96 -2.50 -9.90
N ILE A 120 -3.61 -2.11 -8.67
CA ILE A 120 -2.45 -1.26 -8.42
C ILE A 120 -1.20 -2.15 -8.49
N PRO A 121 -0.23 -1.85 -9.36
CA PRO A 121 0.90 -2.76 -9.63
C PRO A 121 1.90 -2.85 -8.49
N ARG A 122 2.13 -1.75 -7.75
CA ARG A 122 3.09 -1.69 -6.63
C ARG A 122 2.44 -1.01 -5.42
N PRO A 123 1.47 -1.65 -4.76
CA PRO A 123 0.61 -1.01 -3.76
C PRO A 123 1.33 -0.51 -2.50
N LEU A 124 2.51 -1.05 -2.19
CA LEU A 124 3.34 -0.61 -1.06
C LEU A 124 4.26 0.58 -1.39
N GLN A 125 4.44 0.89 -2.68
CA GLN A 125 5.31 1.99 -3.16
C GLN A 125 4.51 3.11 -3.82
N MET A 126 3.40 2.75 -4.47
CA MET A 126 2.52 3.68 -5.16
C MET A 126 1.34 4.02 -4.27
N HIS A 127 1.18 5.31 -4.03
CA HIS A 127 0.11 5.89 -3.20
C HIS A 127 -0.85 6.76 -4.02
N SER A 128 -0.75 6.73 -5.34
CA SER A 128 -1.63 7.48 -6.24
C SER A 128 -1.78 6.81 -7.60
N THR A 129 -2.87 7.13 -8.28
CA THR A 129 -3.13 6.70 -9.66
C THR A 129 -4.01 7.73 -10.39
N LYS A 130 -3.86 7.79 -11.72
CA LYS A 130 -4.67 8.64 -12.59
C LYS A 130 -5.64 7.80 -13.42
N ILE A 131 -6.92 8.16 -13.38
CA ILE A 131 -7.97 7.56 -14.19
C ILE A 131 -8.37 8.55 -15.28
N SER A 132 -8.09 8.17 -16.52
CA SER A 132 -8.40 8.96 -17.73
C SER A 132 -9.63 8.41 -18.46
N GLY A 133 -10.11 9.13 -19.48
CA GLY A 133 -11.22 8.69 -20.31
C GLY A 133 -12.58 8.75 -19.61
N LEU A 134 -12.73 9.67 -18.66
CA LEU A 134 -14.00 9.96 -18.01
C LEU A 134 -14.81 10.95 -18.84
N ALA A 135 -16.13 10.86 -18.75
CA ALA A 135 -17.04 11.81 -19.37
C ALA A 135 -17.01 13.14 -18.61
N VAL A 136 -17.27 14.24 -19.32
CA VAL A 136 -17.33 15.61 -18.78
C VAL A 136 -18.58 15.77 -17.91
N ASP A 137 -18.47 16.55 -16.82
CA ASP A 137 -19.57 16.85 -15.90
C ASP A 137 -20.37 15.62 -15.42
N THR A 138 -19.65 14.52 -15.17
CA THR A 138 -20.23 13.22 -14.85
C THR A 138 -19.75 12.74 -13.48
N GLU A 139 -20.67 12.20 -12.69
CA GLU A 139 -20.37 11.66 -11.37
C GLU A 139 -19.87 10.21 -11.46
N TYR A 140 -18.81 9.94 -10.71
CA TYR A 140 -18.20 8.63 -10.56
C TYR A 140 -18.00 8.35 -9.07
N THR A 141 -18.05 7.08 -8.70
CA THR A 141 -17.71 6.63 -7.34
C THR A 141 -16.50 5.72 -7.41
N PHE A 142 -15.51 5.99 -6.56
CA PHE A 142 -14.27 5.22 -6.49
C PHE A 142 -14.09 4.60 -5.11
N HIS A 143 -13.56 3.39 -5.04
CA HIS A 143 -13.12 2.76 -3.78
C HIS A 143 -12.00 1.77 -4.05
N LEU A 144 -11.20 1.50 -3.01
CA LEU A 144 -10.16 0.50 -3.01
C LEU A 144 -10.67 -0.79 -2.37
N VAL A 145 -10.22 -1.91 -2.91
CA VAL A 145 -10.39 -3.24 -2.30
C VAL A 145 -9.00 -3.80 -2.05
N LEU A 146 -8.63 -3.89 -0.77
CA LEU A 146 -7.39 -4.48 -0.29
C LEU A 146 -7.66 -5.93 0.11
N ARG A 147 -6.97 -6.87 -0.52
CA ARG A 147 -7.00 -8.29 -0.15
C ARG A 147 -5.67 -8.65 0.51
N THR A 148 -5.73 -9.22 1.70
CA THR A 148 -4.58 -9.68 2.49
C THR A 148 -4.78 -11.13 2.93
N SER A 149 -3.75 -11.75 3.50
CA SER A 149 -3.87 -13.07 4.14
C SER A 149 -4.82 -13.09 5.35
N ALA A 150 -5.09 -11.94 5.96
CA ALA A 150 -5.98 -11.81 7.11
C ALA A 150 -7.42 -11.37 6.73
N GLY A 151 -7.72 -11.09 5.46
CA GLY A 151 -9.07 -10.75 5.02
C GLY A 151 -9.14 -9.80 3.83
N THR A 152 -10.34 -9.30 3.57
CA THR A 152 -10.59 -8.27 2.54
C THR A 152 -11.14 -7.01 3.19
N PHE A 153 -10.48 -5.88 2.93
CA PHE A 153 -10.80 -4.57 3.47
C PHE A 153 -11.18 -3.64 2.32
N ILE A 154 -12.29 -2.92 2.48
CA ILE A 154 -12.85 -2.06 1.43
C ILE A 154 -12.88 -0.64 1.94
N SER A 155 -12.28 0.30 1.19
CA SER A 155 -12.30 1.71 1.57
C SER A 155 -13.70 2.29 1.49
N ASP A 156 -13.89 3.44 2.12
CA ASP A 156 -15.03 4.30 1.83
C ASP A 156 -15.11 4.63 0.35
N ARG A 157 -16.33 4.85 -0.12
CA ARG A 157 -16.60 5.27 -1.50
C ARG A 157 -16.44 6.77 -1.59
N VAL A 158 -15.56 7.20 -2.50
CA VAL A 158 -15.30 8.61 -2.80
C VAL A 158 -16.12 8.99 -4.04
N PRO A 159 -17.22 9.76 -3.89
CA PRO A 159 -17.90 10.35 -5.03
C PRO A 159 -17.06 11.50 -5.59
N VAL A 160 -16.87 11.52 -6.90
CA VAL A 160 -16.15 12.56 -7.62
C VAL A 160 -16.91 12.90 -8.88
N ARG A 161 -17.21 14.18 -9.08
CA ARG A 161 -17.78 14.69 -10.33
C ARG A 161 -16.67 15.32 -11.15
N THR A 162 -16.53 14.89 -12.41
CA THR A 162 -15.61 15.56 -13.34
C THR A 162 -16.07 16.98 -13.63
N HIS A 163 -15.13 17.85 -13.97
CA HIS A 163 -15.42 19.27 -14.13
C HIS A 163 -16.17 19.57 -15.43
N LYS A 164 -16.89 20.70 -15.46
CA LYS A 164 -17.42 21.28 -16.69
C LYS A 164 -16.28 21.90 -17.50
N MET A 165 -16.52 22.15 -18.79
CA MET A 165 -15.55 22.84 -19.66
C MET A 165 -15.20 24.26 -19.19
N THR A 166 -16.11 24.91 -18.46
CA THR A 166 -15.95 26.26 -17.90
C THR A 166 -15.28 26.27 -16.52
N ASP A 167 -15.08 25.09 -15.91
CA ASP A 167 -14.42 24.97 -14.61
C ASP A 167 -12.94 24.62 -14.82
N LEU A 168 -12.09 25.59 -14.53
CA LEU A 168 -10.65 25.55 -14.74
C LEU A 168 -9.88 25.21 -13.46
N SER A 169 -10.56 25.00 -12.34
CA SER A 169 -9.95 24.78 -11.02
C SER A 169 -9.12 23.48 -10.92
N GLY A 170 -9.43 22.52 -11.80
CA GLY A 170 -8.71 21.25 -11.92
C GLY A 170 -7.38 21.35 -12.67
N ILE A 171 -7.09 22.51 -13.29
CA ILE A 171 -5.85 22.72 -14.03
C ILE A 171 -4.71 22.94 -13.04
N THR A 172 -3.69 22.10 -13.15
CA THR A 172 -2.44 22.19 -12.41
C THR A 172 -1.29 22.35 -13.39
N ILE A 173 -0.45 23.36 -13.16
CA ILE A 173 0.59 23.79 -14.09
C ILE A 173 1.95 23.66 -13.43
N THR A 174 2.88 23.03 -14.12
CA THR A 174 4.31 23.12 -13.80
C THR A 174 4.97 24.04 -14.82
N THR A 175 5.73 25.03 -14.36
CA THR A 175 6.42 25.97 -15.25
C THR A 175 7.83 25.49 -15.56
N GLY A 176 8.24 25.58 -16.82
CA GLY A 176 9.63 25.44 -17.25
C GLY A 176 10.35 26.78 -17.27
N ILE A 177 11.24 26.96 -18.25
CA ILE A 177 11.93 28.22 -18.47
C ILE A 177 10.94 29.24 -19.01
N LEU A 178 10.88 30.40 -18.36
CA LEU A 178 10.02 31.54 -18.70
C LEU A 178 10.76 32.84 -18.35
N PRO A 179 10.63 33.91 -19.17
CA PRO A 179 11.06 35.25 -18.77
C PRO A 179 10.34 35.71 -17.50
N GLY A 180 11.00 36.51 -16.66
CA GLY A 180 10.47 36.92 -15.36
C GLY A 180 9.08 37.59 -15.44
N THR A 181 8.92 38.54 -16.36
CA THR A 181 7.64 39.23 -16.59
C THR A 181 6.54 38.29 -17.07
N THR A 182 6.85 37.37 -17.98
CA THR A 182 5.91 36.37 -18.48
C THR A 182 5.48 35.41 -17.36
N LYS A 183 6.42 34.99 -16.50
CA LYS A 183 6.12 34.12 -15.37
C LYS A 183 5.19 34.79 -14.37
N GLU A 184 5.42 36.06 -14.03
CA GLU A 184 4.55 36.83 -13.13
C GLU A 184 3.14 36.99 -13.68
N ASN A 185 3.00 37.30 -14.98
CA ASN A 185 1.69 37.40 -15.63
C ASN A 185 0.98 36.05 -15.66
N LEU A 186 1.69 34.96 -15.95
CA LEU A 186 1.16 33.61 -15.90
C LEU A 186 0.62 33.25 -14.51
N ILE A 187 1.36 33.56 -13.44
CA ILE A 187 0.92 33.30 -12.06
C ILE A 187 -0.41 34.01 -11.78
N LYS A 188 -0.52 35.30 -12.13
CA LYS A 188 -1.75 36.09 -11.96
C LYS A 188 -2.91 35.52 -12.78
N ALA A 189 -2.67 35.09 -14.01
CA ALA A 189 -3.70 34.48 -14.86
C ALA A 189 -4.18 33.14 -14.28
N VAL A 190 -3.25 32.30 -13.79
CA VAL A 190 -3.57 31.02 -13.15
C VAL A 190 -4.43 31.22 -11.90
N GLU A 191 -4.10 32.18 -11.04
CA GLU A 191 -4.89 32.52 -9.86
C GLU A 191 -6.30 32.98 -10.23
N ARG A 192 -6.45 33.83 -11.25
CA ARG A 192 -7.75 34.34 -11.69
C ARG A 192 -8.68 33.25 -12.24
N ILE A 193 -8.13 32.24 -12.91
CA ILE A 193 -8.92 31.08 -13.38
C ILE A 193 -9.13 30.00 -12.31
N GLY A 194 -8.58 30.18 -11.11
CA GLY A 194 -8.67 29.21 -10.01
C GLY A 194 -7.82 27.95 -10.18
N ALA A 195 -6.91 27.95 -11.16
CA ALA A 195 -5.95 26.87 -11.39
C ALA A 195 -4.78 26.97 -10.39
N LYS A 196 -3.89 25.96 -10.38
CA LYS A 196 -2.78 25.88 -9.42
C LYS A 196 -1.45 25.74 -10.12
N ILE A 197 -0.43 26.46 -9.66
CA ILE A 197 0.97 26.20 -10.05
C ILE A 197 1.58 25.25 -9.02
N VAL A 198 2.25 24.21 -9.52
CA VAL A 198 2.92 23.21 -8.70
C VAL A 198 4.39 23.11 -9.08
N GLU A 199 5.23 23.01 -8.06
CA GLU A 199 6.66 22.78 -8.25
C GLU A 199 6.93 21.32 -8.65
N GLY A 200 7.60 21.19 -9.79
CA GLY A 200 7.94 19.91 -10.41
C GLY A 200 6.75 19.19 -11.03
N VAL A 201 7.04 18.32 -11.98
CA VAL A 201 6.05 17.47 -12.64
C VAL A 201 5.63 16.35 -11.69
N ARG A 202 4.33 16.29 -11.42
CA ARG A 202 3.67 15.34 -10.54
C ARG A 202 2.60 14.57 -11.32
N ILE A 203 2.04 13.51 -10.73
CA ILE A 203 0.98 12.70 -11.36
C ILE A 203 -0.29 13.53 -11.67
N ASP A 204 -0.53 14.57 -10.86
CA ASP A 204 -1.65 15.48 -11.02
C ASP A 204 -1.35 16.68 -11.90
N THR A 205 -0.11 16.88 -12.39
CA THR A 205 0.23 17.94 -13.35
C THR A 205 -0.56 17.74 -14.65
N THR A 206 -1.35 18.76 -15.01
CA THR A 206 -2.17 18.72 -16.24
C THR A 206 -1.44 19.28 -17.45
N HIS A 207 -0.66 20.36 -17.26
CA HIS A 207 0.01 21.08 -18.34
C HIS A 207 1.40 21.53 -17.88
N PHE A 208 2.38 21.48 -18.80
CA PHE A 208 3.70 22.05 -18.59
C PHE A 208 3.83 23.32 -19.42
N VAL A 209 4.05 24.47 -18.77
CA VAL A 209 4.07 25.78 -19.44
C VAL A 209 5.49 26.30 -19.52
N THR A 210 6.00 26.53 -20.73
CA THR A 210 7.37 27.03 -20.95
C THR A 210 7.51 27.75 -22.30
N THR A 211 8.55 28.56 -22.45
CA THR A 211 8.97 29.13 -23.74
C THR A 211 10.11 28.34 -24.40
N GLU A 212 10.76 27.43 -23.68
CA GLU A 212 11.90 26.64 -24.17
C GLU A 212 11.75 25.17 -23.81
N GLY A 213 11.94 24.28 -24.79
CA GLY A 213 11.86 22.83 -24.59
C GLY A 213 13.15 22.22 -24.05
N ARG A 214 13.53 22.56 -22.81
CA ARG A 214 14.73 21.98 -22.18
C ARG A 214 14.61 21.86 -20.66
N GLY A 215 15.47 21.00 -20.10
CA GLY A 215 15.61 20.78 -18.67
C GLY A 215 14.85 19.56 -18.15
N GLN A 216 15.25 19.08 -16.98
CA GLN A 216 14.77 17.82 -16.40
C GLN A 216 13.24 17.75 -16.25
N GLN A 217 12.60 18.86 -15.87
CA GLN A 217 11.13 18.89 -15.72
C GLN A 217 10.40 18.84 -17.06
N TRP A 218 11.00 19.40 -18.12
CA TRP A 218 10.45 19.31 -19.47
C TRP A 218 10.54 17.88 -19.99
N GLU A 219 11.70 17.22 -19.84
CA GLU A 219 11.89 15.81 -20.20
C GLU A 219 10.86 14.92 -19.50
N LYS A 220 10.70 15.09 -18.19
CA LYS A 220 9.71 14.36 -17.39
C LYS A 220 8.27 14.62 -17.83
N ALA A 221 7.94 15.85 -18.23
CA ALA A 221 6.61 16.17 -18.76
C ALA A 221 6.35 15.42 -20.08
N VAL A 222 7.34 15.39 -20.98
CA VAL A 222 7.27 14.67 -22.25
C VAL A 222 7.12 13.16 -22.02
N GLU A 223 7.95 12.56 -21.16
CA GLU A 223 7.86 11.13 -20.79
C GLU A 223 6.49 10.77 -20.20
N SER A 224 5.90 11.69 -19.43
CA SER A 224 4.58 11.53 -18.82
C SER A 224 3.41 11.86 -19.76
N ASN A 225 3.67 12.15 -21.04
CA ASN A 225 2.69 12.60 -22.03
C ASN A 225 1.85 13.82 -21.55
N ILE A 226 2.47 14.71 -20.79
CA ILE A 226 1.86 15.97 -20.35
C ILE A 226 2.01 16.99 -21.48
N PRO A 227 0.92 17.67 -21.90
CA PRO A 227 0.98 18.74 -22.89
C PRO A 227 1.99 19.84 -22.50
N VAL A 228 2.97 20.10 -23.38
CA VAL A 228 3.94 21.19 -23.25
C VAL A 228 3.48 22.38 -24.09
N VAL A 229 2.97 23.43 -23.44
CA VAL A 229 2.35 24.58 -24.10
C VAL A 229 3.06 25.89 -23.74
N ARG A 230 2.89 26.90 -24.59
CA ARG A 230 3.32 28.27 -24.32
C ARG A 230 2.33 29.00 -23.38
N PRO A 231 2.76 30.05 -22.67
CA PRO A 231 1.93 30.79 -21.71
C PRO A 231 0.61 31.32 -22.28
N GLU A 232 0.56 31.64 -23.57
CA GLU A 232 -0.61 32.21 -24.24
C GLU A 232 -1.83 31.26 -24.20
N TRP A 233 -1.61 29.97 -23.95
CA TRP A 233 -2.71 29.02 -23.73
C TRP A 233 -3.52 29.36 -22.48
N VAL A 234 -2.86 29.74 -21.39
CA VAL A 234 -3.53 30.13 -20.13
C VAL A 234 -4.30 31.42 -20.34
N ASP A 235 -3.69 32.42 -20.99
CA ASP A 235 -4.35 33.68 -21.32
C ASP A 235 -5.59 33.47 -22.19
N ALA A 236 -5.51 32.55 -23.15
CA ALA A 236 -6.65 32.19 -24.00
C ALA A 236 -7.76 31.48 -23.21
N CYS A 237 -7.42 30.56 -22.30
CA CYS A 237 -8.39 29.90 -21.43
C CYS A 237 -9.07 30.90 -20.49
N GLU A 238 -8.30 31.84 -19.92
CA GLU A 238 -8.81 32.94 -19.10
C GLU A 238 -9.79 33.82 -19.87
N LYS A 239 -9.38 34.33 -21.04
CA LYS A 239 -10.20 35.24 -21.85
C LYS A 239 -11.50 34.60 -22.33
N THR A 240 -11.48 33.30 -22.60
CA THR A 240 -12.66 32.57 -23.09
C THR A 240 -13.52 31.98 -21.96
N GLY A 241 -13.02 31.92 -20.73
CA GLY A 241 -13.71 31.33 -19.58
C GLY A 241 -13.91 29.82 -19.68
N ARG A 242 -13.12 29.11 -20.49
CA ARG A 242 -13.21 27.66 -20.66
C ARG A 242 -11.88 27.04 -21.08
N ILE A 243 -11.73 25.73 -20.86
CA ILE A 243 -10.52 25.01 -21.27
C ILE A 243 -10.48 24.87 -22.80
N LEU A 244 -9.33 25.17 -23.39
CA LEU A 244 -9.11 25.13 -24.82
C LEU A 244 -8.17 24.00 -25.22
N GLY A 245 -8.32 23.49 -26.44
CA GLY A 245 -7.39 22.52 -27.02
C GLY A 245 -5.96 23.07 -27.11
N VAL A 246 -4.99 22.24 -26.77
CA VAL A 246 -3.58 22.61 -26.58
C VAL A 246 -2.77 22.68 -27.88
N THR A 247 -3.24 22.07 -28.97
CA THR A 247 -2.46 21.85 -30.21
C THR A 247 -1.90 23.11 -30.84
N LYS A 248 -2.63 24.23 -30.81
CA LYS A 248 -2.18 25.52 -31.36
C LYS A 248 -1.13 26.23 -30.50
N PHE A 249 -0.94 25.75 -29.28
CA PHE A 249 -0.09 26.37 -28.26
C PHE A 249 1.16 25.56 -27.95
N TYR A 250 1.37 24.44 -28.63
CA TYR A 250 2.64 23.71 -28.57
C TYR A 250 3.80 24.57 -29.07
N LEU A 251 5.00 24.31 -28.52
CA LEU A 251 6.22 25.01 -28.90
C LEU A 251 6.52 24.89 -30.40
N ASP A 252 6.28 23.72 -30.98
CA ASP A 252 6.55 23.42 -32.39
C ASP A 252 5.45 23.86 -33.36
N ALA A 253 4.30 24.36 -32.88
CA ALA A 253 3.17 24.78 -33.72
C ALA A 253 3.49 26.01 -34.61
N MET A 254 4.72 26.53 -34.54
CA MET A 254 5.18 27.70 -35.29
C MET A 254 6.44 27.45 -36.12
N LYS A 255 6.90 26.20 -36.32
CA LYS A 255 7.87 25.94 -37.40
C LYS A 255 7.12 26.09 -38.73
N PRO A 256 7.40 27.11 -39.56
CA PRO A 256 6.93 27.10 -40.93
C PRO A 256 7.51 25.83 -41.56
N GLY A 257 6.70 25.07 -42.29
CA GLY A 257 7.26 24.05 -43.18
C GLY A 257 8.28 24.71 -44.12
N PRO A 258 9.25 23.95 -44.66
CA PRO A 258 10.15 24.49 -45.67
C PRO A 258 9.31 25.15 -46.78
N PRO A 259 9.72 26.31 -47.31
CA PRO A 259 8.99 26.95 -48.39
C PRO A 259 8.85 25.94 -49.52
N SER A 260 7.60 25.61 -49.89
CA SER A 260 7.31 24.86 -51.09
C SER A 260 7.93 25.61 -52.26
N GLU A 261 8.91 25.00 -52.94
CA GLU A 261 9.45 25.52 -54.19
C GLU A 261 8.28 25.74 -55.15
N GLU A 262 8.05 27.01 -55.52
CA GLU A 262 7.17 27.35 -56.62
C GLU A 262 7.71 26.69 -57.89
N PRO A 263 6.85 26.07 -58.72
CA PRO A 263 7.29 25.58 -60.01
C PRO A 263 7.63 26.80 -60.89
N THR A 264 8.90 26.93 -61.24
CA THR A 264 9.37 27.88 -62.26
C THR A 264 8.75 27.56 -63.62
N PRO A 265 8.50 28.59 -64.46
CA PRO A 265 7.59 28.53 -65.62
C PRO A 265 8.07 27.68 -66.79
#